data_AF-A0A1H1JYP8-F1
#
_entry.id   AF-A0A1H1JYP8-F1
#
_cell.length_a   1.000
_cell.length_b   1.000
_cell.length_c   1.000
_cell.angle_alpha   90.00
_cell.angle_beta   90.00
_cell.angle_gamma   90.00
#
_symmetry.space_group_name_H-M   'P 1'
#
loop_
_entity.id
_entity.type
_entity.pdbx_description
1 polymer ?
#
loop_
_entity_poly.entity_id
_entity_poly.type
_entity_poly.pdbx_seq_one_letter_code
_entity_poly.pdbx_strand_id
1 'polypeptide(L)'
;MSIHTAGWAIIGSVSIGALSILGNIYLAFKSRNQVIDQAASQFKQAAASLDVQRTSTARAASTFIADKRQKWIDELRTETSHYIALTLELTEAWKRLCDAMNEVWYEVNRSPQDQLDECADLRSKFEHSIAASNSEHYQLLVRVTMRLNNDELTHQGLINALRKLRGLLADLQVRAQQDRTDIRDLLILTESESQFATGFTKSILKEEWQKLKREVADPERLIADILATGPSLDYGLETLVRKGVARVSSPLSTVAPAPTSAPPSSNP
;
A
#
# COMPACT_ATOMS: atom_id res chain seq x y z
N MET A 1 76.59 7.78 71.09
CA MET A 1 75.33 8.02 70.34
C MET A 1 75.32 7.11 69.12
N SER A 2 74.26 6.29 68.99
CA SER A 2 74.19 5.11 68.11
C SER A 2 73.95 5.48 66.64
N ILE A 3 74.89 5.11 65.77
CA ILE A 3 74.81 5.25 64.31
C ILE A 3 74.12 4.00 63.67
N HIS A 4 73.84 2.95 64.46
CA HIS A 4 73.29 1.69 63.95
C HIS A 4 71.75 1.68 63.81
N THR A 5 71.04 2.64 64.40
CA THR A 5 69.57 2.70 64.35
C THR A 5 69.03 3.36 63.07
N ALA A 6 69.83 4.21 62.42
CA ALA A 6 69.43 4.91 61.19
C ALA A 6 69.53 4.01 59.93
N GLY A 7 70.49 3.08 59.88
CA GLY A 7 70.71 2.21 58.71
C GLY A 7 69.58 1.20 58.45
N TRP A 8 69.02 0.61 59.52
CA TRP A 8 67.90 -0.34 59.40
C TRP A 8 66.58 0.32 59.01
N ALA A 9 66.36 1.58 59.42
CA ALA A 9 65.19 2.35 59.02
C ALA A 9 65.20 2.69 57.52
N ILE A 10 66.39 2.93 56.93
CA ILE A 10 66.56 3.19 55.50
C ILE A 10 66.33 1.90 54.69
N ILE A 11 66.86 0.76 55.13
CA ILE A 11 66.65 -0.53 54.46
C ILE A 11 65.17 -0.97 54.55
N GLY A 12 64.51 -0.76 55.69
CA GLY A 12 63.09 -1.06 55.86
C GLY A 12 62.16 -0.20 54.99
N SER A 13 62.44 1.09 54.88
CA SER A 13 61.63 2.03 54.07
C SER A 13 61.77 1.82 52.56
N VAL A 14 62.97 1.48 52.06
CA VAL A 14 63.17 1.12 50.64
C VAL A 14 62.43 -0.18 50.29
N SER A 15 62.43 -1.16 51.20
CA SER A 15 61.74 -2.45 51.01
C SER A 15 60.22 -2.28 50.95
N ILE A 16 59.65 -1.46 51.82
CA ILE A 16 58.21 -1.14 51.83
C ILE A 16 57.82 -0.34 50.59
N GLY A 17 58.66 0.61 50.14
CA GLY A 17 58.45 1.36 48.90
C GLY A 17 58.44 0.47 47.66
N ALA A 18 59.37 -0.48 47.55
CA ALA A 18 59.44 -1.42 46.42
C ALA A 18 58.23 -2.37 46.37
N LEU A 19 57.78 -2.88 47.52
CA LEU A 19 56.58 -3.71 47.62
C LEU A 19 55.30 -2.93 47.27
N SER A 20 55.22 -1.65 47.66
CA SER A 20 54.10 -0.77 47.28
C SER A 20 54.05 -0.54 45.75
N ILE A 21 55.19 -0.31 45.11
CA ILE A 21 55.27 -0.12 43.66
C ILE A 21 54.86 -1.40 42.91
N LEU A 22 55.36 -2.56 43.33
CA LEU A 22 55.00 -3.85 42.74
C LEU A 22 53.51 -4.19 42.95
N GLY A 23 52.97 -3.91 44.15
CA GLY A 23 51.55 -4.07 44.44
C GLY A 23 50.67 -3.18 43.57
N ASN A 24 51.06 -1.92 43.36
CA ASN A 24 50.35 -0.99 42.49
C ASN A 24 50.42 -1.40 41.00
N ILE A 25 51.56 -1.91 40.53
CA ILE A 25 51.70 -2.43 39.16
C ILE A 25 50.82 -3.67 38.96
N TYR A 26 50.79 -4.60 39.92
CA TYR A 26 49.96 -5.80 39.84
C TYR A 26 48.46 -5.47 39.88
N LEU A 27 48.04 -4.57 40.77
CA LEU A 27 46.65 -4.10 40.83
C LEU A 27 46.25 -3.36 39.54
N ALA A 28 47.15 -2.57 38.95
CA ALA A 28 46.93 -1.91 37.67
C ALA A 28 46.83 -2.90 36.49
N PHE A 29 47.60 -4.00 36.52
CA PHE A 29 47.52 -5.05 35.50
C PHE A 29 46.22 -5.85 35.62
N LYS A 30 45.81 -6.21 36.84
CA LYS A 30 44.57 -6.94 37.11
C LYS A 30 43.33 -6.10 36.81
N SER A 31 43.32 -4.82 37.17
CA SER A 31 42.23 -3.91 36.83
C SER A 31 42.10 -3.69 35.33
N ARG A 32 43.23 -3.61 34.59
CA ARG A 32 43.22 -3.58 33.12
C ARG A 32 42.56 -4.81 32.52
N ASN A 33 42.89 -6.01 32.98
CA ASN A 33 42.28 -7.23 32.48
C ASN A 33 40.77 -7.28 32.79
N GLN A 34 40.36 -6.86 33.99
CA GLN A 34 38.94 -6.76 34.35
C GLN A 34 38.19 -5.74 33.48
N VAL A 35 38.80 -4.60 33.16
CA VAL A 35 38.23 -3.59 32.27
C VAL A 35 38.11 -4.12 30.84
N ILE A 36 39.09 -4.88 30.35
CA ILE A 36 39.04 -5.51 29.01
C ILE A 36 37.93 -6.58 28.96
N ASP A 37 37.81 -7.42 29.98
CA ASP A 37 36.75 -8.44 30.07
C ASP A 37 35.36 -7.81 30.20
N GLN A 38 35.23 -6.73 30.97
CA GLN A 38 34.01 -5.93 31.06
C GLN A 38 33.67 -5.27 29.71
N ALA A 39 34.65 -4.70 29.01
CA ALA A 39 34.42 -4.13 27.69
C ALA A 39 34.01 -5.21 26.67
N ALA A 40 34.66 -6.37 26.66
CA ALA A 40 34.33 -7.48 25.76
C ALA A 40 32.92 -8.04 26.01
N SER A 41 32.53 -8.18 27.29
CA SER A 41 31.17 -8.60 27.64
C SER A 41 30.11 -7.54 27.29
N GLN A 42 30.41 -6.25 27.49
CA GLN A 42 29.55 -5.14 27.04
C GLN A 42 29.38 -5.13 25.51
N PHE A 43 30.45 -5.34 24.73
CA PHE A 43 30.35 -5.43 23.27
C PHE A 43 29.49 -6.61 22.82
N LYS A 44 29.63 -7.79 23.45
CA LYS A 44 28.77 -8.95 23.16
C LYS A 44 27.31 -8.65 23.48
N GLN A 45 27.02 -8.00 24.60
CA GLN A 45 25.66 -7.61 24.98
C GLN A 45 25.09 -6.55 24.03
N ALA A 46 25.88 -5.55 23.63
CA ALA A 46 25.47 -4.54 22.66
C ALA A 46 25.20 -5.15 21.28
N ALA A 47 26.04 -6.07 20.82
CA ALA A 47 25.83 -6.81 19.58
C ALA A 47 24.54 -7.65 19.62
N ALA A 48 24.31 -8.39 20.72
CA ALA A 48 23.07 -9.14 20.91
C ALA A 48 21.83 -8.24 20.99
N SER A 49 21.93 -7.08 21.63
CA SER A 49 20.84 -6.10 21.70
C SER A 49 20.51 -5.50 20.34
N LEU A 50 21.53 -5.18 19.53
CA LEU A 50 21.35 -4.72 18.16
C LEU A 50 20.71 -5.79 17.27
N ASP A 51 21.10 -7.04 17.45
CA ASP A 51 20.50 -8.17 16.72
C ASP A 51 19.01 -8.34 17.08
N VAL A 52 18.67 -8.28 18.37
CA VAL A 52 17.27 -8.29 18.82
C VAL A 52 16.49 -7.09 18.27
N GLN A 53 17.09 -5.90 18.19
CA GLN A 53 16.44 -4.73 17.59
C GLN A 53 16.22 -4.88 16.10
N ARG A 54 17.19 -5.44 15.36
CA ARG A 54 17.09 -5.69 13.93
C ARG A 54 15.98 -6.70 13.63
N THR A 55 15.98 -7.84 14.32
CA THR A 55 14.95 -8.87 14.16
C THR A 55 13.56 -8.36 14.54
N SER A 56 13.45 -7.56 15.62
CA SER A 56 12.20 -6.90 16.01
C SER A 56 11.71 -5.92 14.93
N THR A 57 12.61 -5.10 14.39
CA THR A 57 12.28 -4.13 13.33
C THR A 57 11.86 -4.85 12.04
N ALA A 58 12.58 -5.91 11.65
CA ALA A 58 12.25 -6.71 10.47
C ALA A 58 10.87 -7.36 10.60
N ARG A 59 10.54 -7.92 11.78
CA ARG A 59 9.20 -8.45 12.08
C ARG A 59 8.13 -7.37 12.00
N ALA A 60 8.34 -6.21 12.61
CA ALA A 60 7.37 -5.12 12.58
C ALA A 60 7.10 -4.62 11.14
N ALA A 61 8.16 -4.46 10.34
CA ALA A 61 8.05 -4.09 8.94
C ALA A 61 7.32 -5.17 8.12
N SER A 62 7.66 -6.45 8.34
CA SER A 62 6.99 -7.57 7.68
C SER A 62 5.50 -7.65 8.02
N THR A 63 5.13 -7.45 9.29
CA THR A 63 3.71 -7.42 9.70
C THR A 63 2.99 -6.25 9.03
N PHE A 64 3.59 -5.07 8.97
CA PHE A 64 3.00 -3.93 8.28
C PHE A 64 2.77 -4.20 6.79
N ILE A 65 3.77 -4.77 6.10
CA ILE A 65 3.65 -5.16 4.69
C ILE A 65 2.53 -6.21 4.52
N ALA A 66 2.49 -7.20 5.41
CA ALA A 66 1.47 -8.24 5.42
C ALA A 66 0.06 -7.66 5.57
N ASP A 67 -0.15 -6.73 6.49
CA ASP A 67 -1.45 -6.06 6.69
C ASP A 67 -1.88 -5.26 5.44
N LYS A 68 -0.93 -4.58 4.79
CA LYS A 68 -1.23 -3.84 3.55
C LYS A 68 -1.59 -4.78 2.41
N ARG A 69 -0.87 -5.89 2.25
CA ARG A 69 -1.18 -6.89 1.23
C ARG A 69 -2.51 -7.57 1.51
N GLN A 70 -2.79 -7.95 2.76
CA GLN A 70 -4.08 -8.52 3.15
C GLN A 70 -5.23 -7.57 2.80
N LYS A 71 -5.08 -6.28 3.12
CA LYS A 71 -6.06 -5.25 2.74
C LYS A 71 -6.24 -5.17 1.22
N TRP A 72 -5.16 -5.19 0.44
CA TRP A 72 -5.23 -5.18 -1.02
C TRP A 72 -5.94 -6.43 -1.57
N ILE A 73 -5.69 -7.62 -1.00
CA ILE A 73 -6.37 -8.89 -1.36
C ILE A 73 -7.89 -8.74 -1.13
N ASP A 74 -8.28 -8.23 0.03
CA ASP A 74 -9.69 -8.10 0.41
C ASP A 74 -10.42 -7.04 -0.44
N GLU A 75 -9.76 -5.93 -0.75
CA GLU A 75 -10.29 -4.92 -1.67
C GLU A 75 -10.45 -5.46 -3.09
N LEU A 76 -9.43 -6.15 -3.63
CA LEU A 76 -9.51 -6.76 -4.96
C LEU A 76 -10.65 -7.78 -5.05
N ARG A 77 -10.81 -8.62 -4.03
CA ARG A 77 -11.91 -9.59 -3.94
C ARG A 77 -13.25 -8.89 -3.97
N THR A 78 -13.42 -7.87 -3.13
CA THR A 78 -14.68 -7.12 -2.99
C THR A 78 -15.02 -6.40 -4.29
N GLU A 79 -14.10 -5.61 -4.84
CA GLU A 79 -14.31 -4.83 -6.06
C GLU A 79 -14.59 -5.71 -7.27
N THR A 80 -13.86 -6.82 -7.44
CA THR A 80 -14.10 -7.73 -8.57
C THR A 80 -15.43 -8.46 -8.44
N SER A 81 -15.79 -8.92 -7.25
CA SER A 81 -17.10 -9.55 -7.02
C SER A 81 -18.25 -8.58 -7.28
N HIS A 82 -18.10 -7.32 -6.88
CA HIS A 82 -19.09 -6.28 -7.12
C HIS A 82 -19.19 -5.97 -8.62
N TYR A 83 -18.06 -5.85 -9.32
CA TYR A 83 -18.06 -5.63 -10.76
C TYR A 83 -18.79 -6.73 -11.52
N ILE A 84 -18.54 -8.00 -11.19
CA ILE A 84 -19.22 -9.14 -11.82
C ILE A 84 -20.71 -9.12 -11.49
N ALA A 85 -21.09 -8.87 -10.23
CA ALA A 85 -22.50 -8.78 -9.84
C ALA A 85 -23.25 -7.68 -10.62
N LEU A 86 -22.68 -6.48 -10.72
CA LEU A 86 -23.25 -5.39 -11.51
C LEU A 86 -23.30 -5.72 -13.00
N THR A 87 -22.31 -6.45 -13.52
CA THR A 87 -22.32 -6.92 -14.92
C THR A 87 -23.54 -7.80 -15.19
N LEU A 88 -23.80 -8.76 -14.31
CA LEU A 88 -24.95 -9.67 -14.43
C LEU A 88 -26.28 -8.93 -14.25
N GLU A 89 -26.36 -8.00 -13.29
CA GLU A 89 -27.54 -7.16 -13.09
C GLU A 89 -27.87 -6.30 -14.32
N LEU A 90 -26.87 -5.58 -14.85
CA LEU A 90 -27.04 -4.78 -16.06
C LEU A 90 -27.44 -5.64 -17.26
N THR A 91 -26.83 -6.82 -17.41
CA THR A 91 -27.13 -7.76 -18.49
C THR A 91 -28.58 -8.25 -18.42
N GLU A 92 -29.05 -8.63 -17.24
CA GLU A 92 -30.44 -9.03 -17.01
C GLU A 92 -31.42 -7.85 -17.20
N ALA A 93 -31.02 -6.64 -16.81
CA ALA A 93 -31.81 -5.44 -17.04
C ALA A 93 -32.00 -5.16 -18.54
N TRP A 94 -30.92 -5.27 -19.34
CA TRP A 94 -30.98 -5.14 -20.80
C TRP A 94 -31.86 -6.23 -21.43
N LYS A 95 -31.78 -7.46 -20.94
CA LYS A 95 -32.65 -8.55 -21.41
C LYS A 95 -34.13 -8.22 -21.18
N ARG A 96 -34.49 -7.77 -19.98
CA ARG A 96 -35.88 -7.39 -19.67
C ARG A 96 -36.38 -6.24 -20.55
N LEU A 97 -35.52 -5.26 -20.86
CA LEU A 97 -35.88 -4.21 -21.82
C LEU A 97 -36.17 -4.81 -23.20
N CYS A 98 -35.30 -5.70 -23.70
CA CYS A 98 -35.50 -6.34 -25.00
C CYS A 98 -36.78 -7.17 -25.04
N ASP A 99 -37.09 -7.90 -23.97
CA ASP A 99 -38.34 -8.66 -23.82
C ASP A 99 -39.56 -7.73 -23.86
N ALA A 100 -39.54 -6.62 -23.10
CA ALA A 100 -40.62 -5.63 -23.11
C ALA A 100 -40.81 -4.95 -24.48
N MET A 101 -39.72 -4.62 -25.17
CA MET A 101 -39.78 -4.05 -26.53
C MET A 101 -40.34 -5.06 -27.54
N ASN A 102 -40.01 -6.35 -27.41
CA ASN A 102 -40.60 -7.40 -28.23
C ASN A 102 -42.12 -7.48 -28.02
N GLU A 103 -42.59 -7.42 -26.76
CA GLU A 103 -44.03 -7.45 -26.45
C GLU A 103 -44.79 -6.31 -27.15
N VAL A 104 -44.25 -5.09 -27.12
CA VAL A 104 -44.81 -3.93 -27.83
C VAL A 104 -44.84 -4.16 -29.35
N TRP A 105 -43.76 -4.71 -29.91
CA TRP A 105 -43.63 -4.94 -31.34
C TRP A 105 -44.63 -5.97 -31.89
N TYR A 106 -44.93 -7.01 -31.11
CA TYR A 106 -45.86 -8.06 -31.50
C TYR A 106 -47.33 -7.78 -31.13
N GLU A 107 -47.62 -6.60 -30.55
CA GLU A 107 -48.98 -6.24 -30.19
C GLU A 107 -49.87 -6.00 -31.43
N VAL A 108 -50.95 -6.79 -31.53
CA VAL A 108 -51.85 -6.77 -32.68
C VAL A 108 -52.75 -5.53 -32.63
N ASN A 109 -52.92 -4.85 -33.77
CA ASN A 109 -53.76 -3.66 -33.98
C ASN A 109 -53.16 -2.30 -33.58
N ARG A 110 -51.85 -2.21 -33.32
CA ARG A 110 -51.17 -0.92 -33.17
C ARG A 110 -50.55 -0.44 -34.48
N SER A 111 -50.46 0.87 -34.66
CA SER A 111 -49.72 1.43 -35.79
C SER A 111 -48.21 1.26 -35.56
N PRO A 112 -47.41 1.01 -36.61
CA PRO A 112 -45.96 0.90 -36.47
C PRO A 112 -45.31 2.15 -35.86
N GLN A 113 -45.89 3.33 -36.07
CA GLN A 113 -45.38 4.59 -35.51
C GLN A 113 -45.56 4.62 -33.99
N ASP A 114 -46.74 4.25 -33.49
CA ASP A 114 -47.01 4.23 -32.05
C ASP A 114 -46.10 3.21 -31.32
N GLN A 115 -45.82 2.07 -31.97
CA GLN A 115 -44.89 1.06 -31.44
C GLN A 115 -43.46 1.59 -31.34
N LEU A 116 -42.97 2.30 -32.36
CA LEU A 116 -41.65 2.91 -32.34
C LEU A 116 -41.53 3.99 -31.26
N ASP A 117 -42.56 4.83 -31.12
CA ASP A 117 -42.59 5.91 -30.12
C ASP A 117 -42.60 5.33 -28.69
N GLU A 118 -43.37 4.26 -28.43
CA GLU A 118 -43.37 3.58 -27.13
C GLU A 118 -42.03 2.88 -26.83
N CYS A 119 -41.44 2.19 -27.80
CA CYS A 119 -40.11 1.58 -27.67
C CYS A 119 -39.03 2.64 -27.37
N ALA A 120 -39.10 3.81 -28.01
CA ALA A 120 -38.18 4.91 -27.74
C ALA A 120 -38.34 5.47 -26.31
N ASP A 121 -39.58 5.62 -25.83
CA ASP A 121 -39.87 6.06 -24.46
C ASP A 121 -39.39 5.04 -23.41
N LEU A 122 -39.64 3.75 -23.62
CA LEU A 122 -39.14 2.66 -22.76
C LEU A 122 -37.61 2.70 -22.65
N ARG A 123 -36.94 2.86 -23.80
CA ARG A 123 -35.48 2.94 -23.86
C ARG A 123 -34.96 4.17 -23.13
N SER A 124 -35.55 5.35 -23.35
CA SER A 124 -35.12 6.58 -22.68
C SER A 124 -35.27 6.48 -21.15
N LYS A 125 -36.38 5.92 -20.67
CA LYS A 125 -36.61 5.71 -19.23
C LYS A 125 -35.62 4.70 -18.65
N PHE A 126 -35.34 3.63 -19.39
CA PHE A 126 -34.38 2.62 -19.00
C PHE A 126 -32.95 3.17 -18.92
N GLU A 127 -32.48 3.89 -19.95
CA GLU A 127 -31.13 4.48 -19.94
C GLU A 127 -30.95 5.42 -18.75
N HIS A 128 -31.98 6.20 -18.41
CA HIS A 128 -31.96 7.04 -17.21
C HIS A 128 -31.88 6.22 -15.92
N SER A 129 -32.65 5.13 -15.80
CA SER A 129 -32.69 4.32 -14.58
C SER A 129 -31.39 3.55 -14.31
N ILE A 130 -30.69 3.11 -15.36
CA ILE A 130 -29.42 2.36 -15.22
C ILE A 130 -28.16 3.23 -15.25
N ALA A 131 -28.29 4.55 -15.46
CA ALA A 131 -27.15 5.45 -15.63
C ALA A 131 -26.17 5.42 -14.46
N ALA A 132 -26.69 5.40 -13.23
CA ALA A 132 -25.88 5.34 -12.01
C ALA A 132 -25.10 4.01 -11.93
N SER A 133 -25.78 2.87 -12.12
CA SER A 133 -25.16 1.54 -12.10
C SER A 133 -24.10 1.38 -13.20
N ASN A 134 -24.34 1.94 -14.38
CA ASN A 134 -23.38 1.92 -15.49
C ASN A 134 -22.12 2.77 -15.18
N SER A 135 -22.30 3.92 -14.52
CA SER A 135 -21.19 4.76 -14.05
C SER A 135 -20.36 4.04 -12.97
N GLU A 136 -21.02 3.42 -11.99
CA GLU A 136 -20.36 2.64 -10.94
C GLU A 136 -19.60 1.45 -11.51
N HIS A 137 -20.21 0.71 -12.45
CA HIS A 137 -19.58 -0.39 -13.16
C HIS A 137 -18.26 0.04 -13.82
N TYR A 138 -18.26 1.18 -14.51
CA TYR A 138 -17.04 1.72 -15.11
C TYR A 138 -15.99 2.14 -14.07
N GLN A 139 -16.40 2.77 -12.96
CA GLN A 139 -15.49 3.14 -11.88
C GLN A 139 -14.83 1.92 -11.23
N LEU A 140 -15.58 0.82 -11.06
CA LEU A 140 -15.04 -0.44 -10.58
C LEU A 140 -14.01 -1.04 -11.54
N LEU A 141 -14.27 -1.01 -12.85
CA LEU A 141 -13.28 -1.45 -13.85
C LEU A 141 -11.96 -0.70 -13.71
N VAL A 142 -12.03 0.64 -13.58
CA VAL A 142 -10.84 1.48 -13.41
C VAL A 142 -10.11 1.14 -12.11
N ARG A 143 -10.84 1.05 -10.98
CA ARG A 143 -10.25 0.70 -9.68
C ARG A 143 -9.53 -0.64 -9.71
N VAL A 144 -10.19 -1.69 -10.21
CA VAL A 144 -9.59 -3.03 -10.31
C VAL A 144 -8.38 -3.01 -11.23
N THR A 145 -8.47 -2.35 -12.40
CA THR A 145 -7.34 -2.26 -13.34
C THR A 145 -6.12 -1.58 -12.69
N MET A 146 -6.31 -0.52 -11.91
CA MET A 146 -5.23 0.20 -11.23
C MET A 146 -4.56 -0.60 -10.10
N ARG A 147 -5.24 -1.62 -9.56
CA ARG A 147 -4.70 -2.50 -8.51
C ARG A 147 -3.87 -3.65 -9.04
N LEU A 148 -4.09 -4.02 -10.29
CA LEU A 148 -3.49 -5.20 -10.90
C LEU A 148 -2.14 -4.83 -11.52
N ASN A 149 -1.17 -5.74 -11.37
CA ASN A 149 0.13 -5.64 -12.02
C ASN A 149 0.03 -6.03 -13.51
N ASN A 150 0.43 -5.14 -14.42
CA ASN A 150 0.38 -5.42 -15.85
C ASN A 150 1.46 -6.39 -16.33
N ASP A 151 2.48 -6.70 -15.52
CA ASP A 151 3.56 -7.61 -15.91
C ASP A 151 3.22 -9.08 -15.64
N GLU A 152 2.15 -9.35 -14.90
CA GLU A 152 1.73 -10.70 -14.51
C GLU A 152 0.63 -11.23 -15.44
N LEU A 153 0.84 -12.41 -16.02
CA LEU A 153 -0.09 -13.01 -17.00
C LEU A 153 -1.50 -13.24 -16.44
N THR A 154 -1.61 -13.65 -15.18
CA THR A 154 -2.91 -13.86 -14.51
C THR A 154 -3.66 -12.55 -14.31
N HIS A 155 -2.95 -11.47 -13.99
CA HIS A 155 -3.49 -10.13 -13.87
C HIS A 155 -3.95 -9.57 -15.21
N GLN A 156 -3.14 -9.72 -16.27
CA GLN A 156 -3.55 -9.39 -17.64
C GLN A 156 -4.79 -10.16 -18.07
N GLY A 157 -4.85 -11.46 -17.74
CA GLY A 157 -6.02 -12.31 -17.98
C GLY A 157 -7.30 -11.76 -17.34
N LEU A 158 -7.22 -11.35 -16.06
CA LEU A 158 -8.33 -10.70 -15.38
C LEU A 158 -8.72 -9.39 -16.07
N ILE A 159 -7.77 -8.49 -16.32
CA ILE A 159 -8.05 -7.19 -16.98
C ILE A 159 -8.75 -7.39 -18.32
N ASN A 160 -8.28 -8.34 -19.12
CA ASN A 160 -8.86 -8.63 -20.43
C ASN A 160 -10.29 -9.16 -20.32
N ALA A 161 -10.55 -10.09 -19.40
CA ALA A 161 -11.91 -10.58 -19.15
C ALA A 161 -12.85 -9.44 -18.71
N LEU A 162 -12.42 -8.58 -17.79
CA LEU A 162 -13.25 -7.45 -17.32
C LEU A 162 -13.53 -6.43 -18.44
N ARG A 163 -12.54 -6.13 -19.28
CA ARG A 163 -12.73 -5.25 -20.46
C ARG A 163 -13.66 -5.86 -21.49
N LYS A 164 -13.56 -7.17 -21.75
CA LYS A 164 -14.49 -7.87 -22.64
C LYS A 164 -15.91 -7.82 -22.11
N LEU A 165 -16.12 -8.06 -20.82
CA LEU A 165 -17.45 -7.90 -20.18
C LEU A 165 -18.00 -6.48 -20.40
N ARG A 166 -17.15 -5.45 -20.28
CA ARG A 166 -17.56 -4.08 -20.58
C ARG A 166 -17.95 -3.89 -22.04
N GLY A 167 -17.18 -4.48 -22.97
CA GLY A 167 -17.49 -4.47 -24.40
C GLY A 167 -18.82 -5.15 -24.70
N LEU A 168 -19.09 -6.31 -24.12
CA LEU A 168 -20.35 -7.04 -24.29
C LEU A 168 -21.56 -6.24 -23.80
N LEU A 169 -21.44 -5.50 -22.68
CA LEU A 169 -22.48 -4.58 -22.22
C LEU A 169 -22.70 -3.41 -23.20
N ALA A 170 -21.65 -2.87 -23.79
CA ALA A 170 -21.77 -1.84 -24.82
C ALA A 170 -22.44 -2.39 -26.09
N ASP A 171 -22.10 -3.62 -26.50
CA ASP A 171 -22.72 -4.29 -27.64
C ASP A 171 -24.22 -4.56 -27.38
N LEU A 172 -24.59 -4.94 -26.15
CA LEU A 172 -26.00 -5.06 -25.74
C LEU A 172 -26.74 -3.74 -25.90
N GLN A 173 -26.16 -2.64 -25.41
CA GLN A 173 -26.74 -1.31 -25.56
C GLN A 173 -26.93 -0.94 -27.04
N VAL A 174 -25.92 -1.16 -27.88
CA VAL A 174 -26.01 -0.86 -29.32
C VAL A 174 -27.09 -1.71 -30.00
N ARG A 175 -27.23 -3.00 -29.65
CA ARG A 175 -28.28 -3.86 -30.21
C ARG A 175 -29.67 -3.40 -29.79
N ALA A 176 -29.86 -3.07 -28.52
CA ALA A 176 -31.11 -2.51 -28.02
C ALA A 176 -31.44 -1.18 -28.73
N GLN A 177 -30.41 -0.38 -29.07
CA GLN A 177 -30.60 0.86 -29.83
C GLN A 177 -31.00 0.65 -31.29
N GLN A 178 -30.57 -0.46 -31.88
CA GLN A 178 -30.87 -0.84 -33.28
C GLN A 178 -32.14 -1.70 -33.39
N ASP A 179 -32.94 -1.80 -32.32
CA ASP A 179 -34.15 -2.65 -32.26
C ASP A 179 -33.86 -4.13 -32.58
N ARG A 180 -32.62 -4.58 -32.35
CA ARG A 180 -32.22 -5.98 -32.52
C ARG A 180 -32.39 -6.70 -31.19
N THR A 181 -33.40 -7.54 -31.11
CA THR A 181 -33.73 -8.27 -29.88
C THR A 181 -33.06 -9.63 -29.75
N ASP A 182 -32.29 -10.05 -30.76
CA ASP A 182 -31.40 -11.21 -30.63
C ASP A 182 -30.14 -10.86 -29.84
N ILE A 183 -30.21 -11.09 -28.53
CA ILE A 183 -29.13 -10.86 -27.57
C ILE A 183 -28.58 -12.15 -26.97
N ARG A 184 -29.10 -13.32 -27.35
CA ARG A 184 -28.81 -14.60 -26.67
C ARG A 184 -27.33 -14.94 -26.66
N ASP A 185 -26.65 -14.74 -27.78
CA ASP A 185 -25.21 -15.01 -27.89
C ASP A 185 -24.40 -14.11 -26.95
N LEU A 186 -24.79 -12.84 -26.81
CA LEU A 186 -24.12 -11.91 -25.89
C LEU A 186 -24.33 -12.33 -24.43
N LEU A 187 -25.53 -12.83 -24.06
CA LEU A 187 -25.79 -13.34 -22.72
C LEU A 187 -24.88 -14.55 -22.39
N ILE A 188 -24.72 -15.48 -23.34
CA ILE A 188 -23.85 -16.66 -23.18
C ILE A 188 -22.38 -16.24 -23.04
N LEU A 189 -21.94 -15.29 -23.87
CA LEU A 189 -20.58 -14.75 -23.82
C LEU A 189 -20.31 -14.03 -22.50
N THR A 190 -21.27 -13.24 -22.00
CA THR A 190 -21.15 -12.53 -20.72
C THR A 190 -21.00 -13.53 -19.57
N GLU A 191 -21.78 -14.60 -19.54
CA GLU A 191 -21.65 -15.65 -18.53
C GLU A 191 -20.27 -16.32 -18.60
N SER A 192 -19.82 -16.69 -19.80
CA SER A 192 -18.50 -17.32 -20.00
C SER A 192 -17.34 -16.40 -19.57
N GLU A 193 -17.36 -15.13 -19.95
CA GLU A 193 -16.32 -14.16 -19.55
C GLU A 193 -16.37 -13.84 -18.05
N SER A 194 -17.55 -13.88 -17.42
CA SER A 194 -17.71 -13.75 -15.96
C SER A 194 -17.06 -14.92 -15.22
N GLN A 195 -17.17 -16.13 -15.76
CA GLN A 195 -16.49 -17.31 -15.22
C GLN A 195 -14.97 -17.22 -15.38
N PHE A 196 -14.48 -16.73 -16.53
CA PHE A 196 -13.04 -16.47 -16.72
C PHE A 196 -12.51 -15.44 -15.74
N ALA A 197 -13.19 -14.29 -15.59
CA ALA A 197 -12.83 -13.26 -14.62
C ALA A 197 -12.75 -13.85 -13.20
N THR A 198 -13.78 -14.61 -12.78
CA THR A 198 -13.79 -15.31 -11.49
C THR A 198 -12.62 -16.27 -11.33
N GLY A 199 -12.28 -17.02 -12.39
CA GLY A 199 -11.14 -17.94 -12.40
C GLY A 199 -9.81 -17.23 -12.18
N PHE A 200 -9.55 -16.15 -12.93
CA PHE A 200 -8.34 -15.35 -12.76
C PHE A 200 -8.27 -14.70 -11.38
N THR A 201 -9.36 -14.12 -10.87
CA THR A 201 -9.40 -13.55 -9.52
C THR A 201 -9.03 -14.60 -8.47
N LYS A 202 -9.61 -15.80 -8.53
CA LYS A 202 -9.27 -16.89 -7.59
C LYS A 202 -7.80 -17.28 -7.68
N SER A 203 -7.23 -17.32 -8.90
CA SER A 203 -5.82 -17.63 -9.11
C SER A 203 -4.91 -16.57 -8.46
N ILE A 204 -5.17 -15.29 -8.72
CA ILE A 204 -4.42 -14.16 -8.16
C ILE A 204 -4.49 -14.18 -6.64
N LEU A 205 -5.70 -14.27 -6.07
CA LEU A 205 -5.88 -14.27 -4.62
C LEU A 205 -5.16 -15.46 -3.96
N LYS A 206 -5.17 -16.63 -4.61
CA LYS A 206 -4.45 -17.81 -4.11
C LYS A 206 -2.95 -17.59 -4.12
N GLU A 207 -2.40 -17.07 -5.21
CA GLU A 207 -0.96 -16.78 -5.33
C GLU A 207 -0.51 -15.77 -4.27
N GLU A 208 -1.22 -14.65 -4.16
CA GLU A 208 -0.92 -13.56 -3.23
C GLU A 208 -1.05 -14.00 -1.76
N TRP A 209 -2.03 -14.86 -1.46
CA TRP A 209 -2.13 -15.49 -0.15
C TRP A 209 -0.94 -16.39 0.17
N GLN A 210 -0.41 -17.13 -0.80
CA GLN A 210 0.80 -17.94 -0.57
C GLN A 210 2.04 -17.07 -0.38
N LYS A 211 2.18 -15.99 -1.14
CA LYS A 211 3.28 -15.01 -0.95
C LYS A 211 3.20 -14.39 0.45
N LEU A 212 2.02 -13.93 0.87
CA LEU A 212 1.77 -13.38 2.21
C LEU A 212 2.20 -14.34 3.33
N LYS A 213 1.80 -15.61 3.26
CA LYS A 213 2.18 -16.61 4.27
C LYS A 213 3.70 -16.83 4.35
N ARG A 214 4.40 -16.82 3.21
CA ARG A 214 5.86 -16.98 3.18
C ARG A 214 6.56 -15.79 3.81
N GLU A 215 6.10 -14.58 3.49
CA GLU A 215 6.64 -13.33 4.02
C GLU A 215 6.46 -13.22 5.54
N VAL A 216 5.29 -13.60 6.05
CA VAL A 216 5.03 -13.63 7.50
C VAL A 216 5.87 -14.70 8.21
N ALA A 217 6.17 -15.82 7.54
CA ALA A 217 6.98 -16.89 8.10
C ALA A 217 8.49 -16.57 8.14
N ASP A 218 8.99 -15.76 7.20
CA ASP A 218 10.41 -15.41 7.07
C ASP A 218 10.60 -13.89 6.82
N PRO A 219 10.51 -13.06 7.88
CA PRO A 219 10.56 -11.61 7.77
C PRO A 219 11.95 -11.08 7.39
N GLU A 220 13.02 -11.77 7.76
CA GLU A 220 14.39 -11.33 7.49
C GLU A 220 14.72 -11.45 5.99
N ARG A 221 14.29 -12.54 5.36
CA ARG A 221 14.42 -12.72 3.92
C ARG A 221 13.66 -11.64 3.13
N LEU A 222 12.43 -11.31 3.54
CA LEU A 222 11.65 -10.25 2.90
C LEU A 222 12.41 -8.90 2.93
N ILE A 223 12.95 -8.53 4.09
CA ILE A 223 13.71 -7.28 4.22
C ILE A 223 14.99 -7.32 3.39
N ALA A 224 15.70 -8.45 3.38
CA ALA A 224 16.88 -8.62 2.54
C ALA A 224 16.56 -8.48 1.04
N ASP A 225 15.48 -9.10 0.58
CA ASP A 225 15.02 -9.02 -0.82
C ASP A 225 14.61 -7.59 -1.19
N ILE A 226 13.92 -6.86 -0.31
CA ILE A 226 13.56 -5.44 -0.51
C ILE A 226 14.82 -4.56 -0.60
N LEU A 227 15.81 -4.78 0.29
CA LEU A 227 17.05 -4.02 0.26
C LEU A 227 17.90 -4.34 -0.98
N ALA A 228 17.85 -5.57 -1.48
CA ALA A 228 18.55 -5.98 -2.69
C ALA A 228 17.90 -5.46 -3.98
N THR A 229 16.58 -5.25 -3.98
CA THR A 229 15.81 -4.74 -5.12
C THR A 229 15.59 -3.22 -5.09
N GLY A 230 16.00 -2.53 -4.02
CA GLY A 230 15.95 -1.09 -3.93
C GLY A 230 16.79 -0.40 -5.03
N PRO A 231 16.33 0.71 -5.61
CA PRO A 231 17.15 1.47 -6.56
C PRO A 231 18.47 1.83 -5.88
N SER A 232 19.59 1.65 -6.58
CA SER A 232 20.91 2.05 -6.08
C SER A 232 20.81 3.49 -5.57
N LEU A 233 20.95 3.65 -4.25
CA LEU A 233 20.80 4.92 -3.54
C LEU A 233 21.78 6.02 -4.04
N ASP A 234 22.73 5.65 -4.89
CA ASP A 234 23.68 6.53 -5.56
C ASP A 234 23.04 7.60 -6.46
N TYR A 235 21.89 7.33 -7.11
CA TYR A 235 21.30 8.31 -8.03
C TYR A 235 20.41 9.37 -7.35
N GLY A 236 19.91 9.11 -6.13
CA GLY A 236 18.98 9.98 -5.42
C GLY A 236 19.63 10.98 -4.45
N LEU A 237 20.79 10.63 -3.88
CA LEU A 237 21.47 11.49 -2.91
C LEU A 237 22.25 12.63 -3.57
N GLU A 238 22.86 12.43 -4.74
CA GLU A 238 23.56 13.51 -5.45
C GLU A 238 22.60 14.61 -5.92
N THR A 239 21.37 14.25 -6.30
CA THR A 239 20.36 15.22 -6.75
C THR A 239 19.76 15.99 -5.58
N LEU A 240 19.58 15.39 -4.40
CA LEU A 240 19.13 16.07 -3.18
C LEU A 240 20.22 16.96 -2.56
N VAL A 241 21.49 16.54 -2.58
CA VAL A 241 22.61 17.35 -2.09
C VAL A 241 22.90 18.56 -3.00
N ARG A 242 22.74 18.43 -4.33
CA ARG A 242 22.81 19.59 -5.25
C ARG A 242 21.63 20.56 -5.12
N LYS A 243 20.44 20.10 -4.72
CA LYS A 243 19.24 20.95 -4.59
C LYS A 243 19.14 21.65 -3.23
N GLY A 244 19.93 21.23 -2.23
CA GLY A 244 19.96 21.80 -0.88
C GLY A 244 20.64 23.16 -0.72
N VAL A 245 21.20 23.77 -1.77
CA VAL A 245 21.87 25.09 -1.70
C VAL A 245 21.06 26.22 -2.37
N ALA A 246 19.80 25.99 -2.72
CA ALA A 246 18.88 27.08 -3.02
C ALA A 246 18.27 27.61 -1.71
N ARG A 247 18.90 28.66 -1.15
CA ARG A 247 18.39 29.43 0.01
C ARG A 247 16.92 29.79 -0.20
N VAL A 248 16.03 29.19 0.58
CA VAL A 248 14.66 29.66 0.75
C VAL A 248 14.68 30.77 1.80
N SER A 249 14.37 31.99 1.38
CA SER A 249 14.12 33.12 2.26
C SER A 249 12.77 32.92 2.97
N SER A 250 12.77 32.84 4.30
CA SER A 250 11.55 32.73 5.11
C SER A 250 10.72 34.02 5.08
N PRO A 251 9.39 33.97 4.82
CA PRO A 251 8.49 35.12 4.83
C PRO A 251 7.76 35.26 6.17
N LEU A 252 8.49 35.24 7.29
CA LEU A 252 7.92 35.42 8.64
C LEU A 252 8.73 36.46 9.40
N SER A 253 8.55 37.72 9.00
CA SER A 253 8.84 38.87 9.85
C SER A 253 8.11 40.10 9.32
N THR A 254 6.79 40.13 9.51
CA THR A 254 6.03 41.38 9.39
C THR A 254 5.65 41.82 10.80
N VAL A 255 6.36 42.85 11.24
CA VAL A 255 6.17 43.59 12.48
C VAL A 255 4.77 44.22 12.47
N ALA A 256 4.00 44.01 13.54
CA ALA A 256 2.70 44.65 13.76
C ALA A 256 2.88 46.12 14.20
N PRO A 257 2.08 47.09 13.71
CA PRO A 257 2.06 48.44 14.26
C PRO A 257 1.05 48.58 15.40
N ALA A 258 1.42 49.43 16.37
CA ALA A 258 0.73 49.74 17.63
C ALA A 258 -0.61 50.50 17.45
N PRO A 259 -1.51 50.48 18.46
CA PRO A 259 -2.81 51.14 18.38
C PRO A 259 -2.69 52.65 18.60
N THR A 260 -3.30 53.43 17.70
CA THR A 260 -3.40 54.89 17.82
C THR A 260 -4.74 55.26 18.45
N SER A 261 -4.64 56.08 19.50
CA SER A 261 -5.69 56.64 20.34
C SER A 261 -6.75 57.45 19.59
N ALA A 262 -8.02 57.30 20.01
CA ALA A 262 -9.14 58.15 19.64
C ALA A 262 -9.27 59.39 20.57
N PRO A 263 -9.72 60.54 20.07
CA PRO A 263 -10.29 61.62 20.87
C PRO A 263 -11.80 61.85 20.58
N PRO A 264 -12.50 62.68 21.39
CA PRO A 264 -13.87 62.41 21.80
C PRO A 264 -14.96 63.21 21.07
N SER A 265 -16.15 62.62 21.06
CA SER A 265 -17.49 63.22 21.27
C SER A 265 -17.66 64.74 21.10
N SER A 266 -18.55 65.13 20.18
CA SER A 266 -19.51 66.21 20.44
C SER A 266 -20.82 66.01 19.64
N ASN A 267 -21.91 65.81 20.39
CA ASN A 267 -23.30 66.10 20.00
C ASN A 267 -23.47 67.63 19.77
N PRO A 268 -24.48 68.10 19.01
CA PRO A 268 -25.88 68.12 19.43
C PRO A 268 -26.82 67.29 18.56
#